data_AF-R7RMG5-F1
#
_entry.id   AF-R7RMG5-F1
#
_cell.length_a   1.000
_cell.length_b   1.000
_cell.length_c   1.000
_cell.angle_alpha   90.00
_cell.angle_beta   90.00
_cell.angle_gamma   90.00
#
_symmetry.space_group_name_H-M   'P 1'
#
loop_
_entity.id
_entity.type
_entity.pdbx_description
1 polymer ?
#
loop_
_entity_poly.entity_id
_entity_poly.type
_entity_poly.pdbx_seq_one_letter_code
_entity_poly.pdbx_strand_id
1 'polypeptide(L)' 'MFILKFFKNYFDFNVMLLFLITVLFLYIDSKEYKQNGKQKEYKFCRFFMYLYTIIAIIGYILYLKLEI' A
#
# COMPACT_ATOMS: atom_id res chain seq x y z
N MET A 1 -9.26 1.09 -20.45
CA MET A 1 -9.55 -0.36 -20.52
C MET A 1 -8.37 -1.23 -20.08
N PHE A 2 -7.13 -0.89 -20.44
CA PHE A 2 -5.93 -1.66 -20.05
C PHE A 2 -5.72 -1.71 -18.51
N ILE A 3 -5.86 -0.56 -17.84
CA ILE A 3 -5.68 -0.44 -16.39
C ILE A 3 -6.71 -1.29 -15.62
N LEU A 4 -7.99 -1.27 -16.01
CA LEU A 4 -9.02 -2.11 -15.37
C LEU A 4 -8.76 -3.60 -15.56
N LYS A 5 -8.32 -4.03 -16.75
CA LYS A 5 -7.89 -5.42 -16.99
C LYS A 5 -6.68 -5.81 -16.14
N PHE A 6 -5.74 -4.90 -15.91
CA PHE A 6 -4.61 -5.14 -15.02
C PHE A 6 -5.08 -5.44 -13.59
N PHE A 7 -5.99 -4.64 -13.04
CA PHE A 7 -6.53 -4.88 -11.70
C PHE A 7 -7.29 -6.20 -11.60
N LYS A 8 -8.14 -6.53 -12.59
CA LYS A 8 -8.85 -7.81 -12.62
C LYS A 8 -7.91 -9.02 -12.65
N ASN A 9 -6.84 -8.96 -13.44
CA ASN A 9 -6.00 -10.12 -13.71
C ASN A 9 -4.84 -10.29 -12.71
N TYR A 10 -4.42 -9.22 -12.04
CA TYR A 10 -3.19 -9.23 -11.24
C TYR A 10 -3.36 -8.69 -9.82
N PHE A 11 -4.42 -7.94 -9.51
CA PHE A 11 -4.60 -7.34 -8.18
C PHE A 11 -5.52 -8.21 -7.33
N ASP A 12 -5.12 -9.46 -7.12
CA ASP A 12 -5.84 -10.41 -6.28
C ASP A 12 -5.67 -10.08 -4.78
N PHE A 13 -6.24 -10.93 -3.92
CA PHE A 13 -6.08 -10.81 -2.47
C PHE A 13 -4.61 -10.84 -2.02
N ASN A 14 -3.74 -11.61 -2.69
CA ASN A 14 -2.33 -11.72 -2.34
C ASN A 14 -1.59 -10.40 -2.59
N VAL A 15 -1.89 -9.71 -3.68
CA VAL A 15 -1.32 -8.38 -3.96
C VAL A 15 -1.77 -7.36 -2.92
N MET A 16 -3.05 -7.35 -2.54
CA MET A 16 -3.52 -6.51 -1.43
C MET A 16 -2.72 -6.79 -0.14
N LEU A 17 -2.51 -8.07 0.18
CA LEU A 17 -1.81 -8.49 1.39
C LEU A 17 -0.33 -8.06 1.37
N LEU A 18 0.34 -8.11 0.21
CA LEU A 18 1.71 -7.59 0.02
C LEU A 18 1.79 -6.08 0.29
N PHE A 19 0.81 -5.30 -0.17
CA PHE A 19 0.75 -3.87 0.16
C PHE A 19 0.60 -3.64 1.67
N LEU A 20 -0.25 -4.40 2.36
CA LEU A 20 -0.44 -4.28 3.81
C LEU A 20 0.82 -4.67 4.61
N ILE A 21 1.51 -5.74 4.21
CA ILE A 21 2.80 -6.11 4.81
C ILE A 21 3.82 -4.98 4.61
N THR A 22 3.86 -4.37 3.43
CA THR A 22 4.75 -3.23 3.16
C THR A 22 4.44 -2.04 4.05
N VAL A 23 3.15 -1.76 4.31
CA VAL A 23 2.73 -0.72 5.26
C VAL A 23 3.23 -1.02 6.68
N LEU A 24 3.21 -2.29 7.12
CA LEU A 24 3.76 -2.69 8.42
C LEU A 24 5.27 -2.44 8.53
N PHE A 25 6.04 -2.76 7.48
CA PHE A 25 7.47 -2.47 7.46
C PHE A 25 7.76 -0.96 7.50
N LEU A 26 7.05 -0.18 6.67
CA LEU A 26 7.17 1.28 6.68
C LEU A 26 6.78 1.88 8.04
N TYR A 27 5.86 1.26 8.77
CA TYR A 27 5.50 1.68 10.12
C TYR A 27 6.66 1.47 11.11
N ILE A 28 7.30 0.30 11.08
CA ILE A 28 8.47 0.00 11.91
C ILE A 28 9.60 0.99 11.59
N ASP A 29 9.94 1.17 10.32
CA ASP A 29 10.97 2.12 9.88
C ASP A 29 10.64 3.55 10.31
N SER A 30 9.37 3.97 10.20
CA SER A 30 8.95 5.32 10.62
C SER A 30 9.18 5.57 12.11
N LYS A 31 8.99 4.56 12.96
CA LYS A 31 9.27 4.66 14.41
C LYS A 31 10.76 4.81 14.66
N GLU A 32 11.57 4.00 14.00
CA GLU A 32 13.03 4.05 14.12
C GLU A 32 13.58 5.42 13.65
N TYR A 33 13.12 5.92 12.51
CA TYR A 33 13.52 7.23 12.00
C TYR A 33 13.11 8.38 12.93
N LYS A 34 11.94 8.29 13.55
CA LYS A 34 11.50 9.28 14.54
C LYS A 34 12.39 9.27 15.79
N GLN A 35 12.79 8.08 16.27
CA GLN A 35 13.67 7.93 17.43
C GLN A 35 15.09 8.48 17.14
N ASN A 36 15.57 8.27 15.92
CA ASN A 36 16.90 8.72 15.48
C ASN A 36 16.95 10.18 14.98
N GLY A 37 15.87 10.97 15.17
CA GLY A 37 15.82 12.38 14.74
C GLY A 37 15.76 12.60 13.22
N LYS A 38 15.55 11.54 12.43
CA LYS A 38 15.48 11.57 10.95
C LYS A 38 14.09 11.99 10.45
N GLN A 39 13.81 13.29 10.55
CA GLN A 39 12.47 13.85 10.30
C GLN A 39 12.02 13.78 8.83
N LYS A 40 12.93 13.79 7.86
CA LYS A 40 12.57 13.73 6.42
C LYS A 40 12.09 12.32 6.06
N GLU A 41 12.84 11.32 6.49
CA GLU A 41 12.58 9.89 6.30
C GLU A 41 11.32 9.46 7.04
N TYR A 42 11.11 9.94 8.28
CA TYR A 42 9.86 9.73 9.00
C TYR A 42 8.63 10.23 8.22
N LYS A 43 8.70 11.46 7.67
CA LYS A 43 7.61 12.03 6.86
C LYS A 43 7.40 11.25 5.57
N PHE A 44 8.49 10.84 4.93
CA PHE A 44 8.46 9.99 3.73
C PHE A 44 7.75 8.66 4.02
N CYS A 45 8.17 7.91 5.04
CA CYS A 45 7.52 6.65 5.41
C CYS A 45 6.04 6.83 5.72
N ARG A 46 5.66 7.89 6.44
CA ARG A 46 4.24 8.17 6.71
C ARG A 46 3.44 8.45 5.45
N PHE A 47 3.96 9.24 4.53
CA PHE A 47 3.29 9.50 3.25
C PHE A 47 3.07 8.19 2.48
N PHE A 48 4.11 7.35 2.35
CA PHE A 48 4.01 6.09 1.63
C PHE A 48 3.11 5.06 2.32
N MET A 49 3.07 5.03 3.66
CA MET A 49 2.09 4.20 4.38
C MET A 49 0.65 4.55 3.98
N TYR A 50 0.31 5.84 3.95
CA TYR A 50 -1.03 6.26 3.54
C TYR A 50 -1.30 5.94 2.07
N LEU A 51 -0.36 6.24 1.19
CA LEU A 51 -0.47 5.97 -0.24
C LEU A 51 -0.71 4.48 -0.52
N TYR A 52 0.09 3.60 0.08
CA TYR A 52 0.00 2.15 -0.11
C TYR A 52 -1.28 1.57 0.49
N THR A 53 -1.73 2.09 1.62
CA THR A 53 -3.03 1.70 2.20
C THR A 53 -4.18 2.06 1.25
N ILE A 54 -4.18 3.27 0.67
CA ILE A 54 -5.19 3.71 -0.28
C ILE A 54 -5.17 2.84 -1.54
N ILE A 55 -3.99 2.56 -2.10
CA ILE A 55 -3.85 1.69 -3.28
C ILE A 55 -4.35 0.28 -2.99
N ALA A 56 -4.04 -0.29 -1.83
CA ALA A 56 -4.52 -1.61 -1.43
C ALA A 56 -6.06 -1.67 -1.39
N ILE A 57 -6.69 -0.71 -0.72
CA ILE A 57 -8.15 -0.66 -0.58
C ILE A 57 -8.83 -0.43 -1.93
N ILE A 58 -8.40 0.59 -2.69
CA ILE A 58 -9.00 0.91 -3.98
C ILE A 58 -8.80 -0.24 -4.97
N GLY A 59 -7.59 -0.80 -5.04
CA GLY A 59 -7.29 -1.90 -5.94
C GLY A 59 -8.12 -3.14 -5.64
N TYR A 60 -8.30 -3.49 -4.37
CA TYR A 60 -9.12 -4.63 -3.96
C TYR A 60 -10.61 -4.42 -4.24
N ILE A 61 -11.15 -3.22 -4.00
CA ILE A 61 -12.54 -2.89 -4.36
C ILE A 61 -12.75 -3.01 -5.88
N LEU A 62 -11.80 -2.53 -6.68
CA LEU A 62 -11.86 -2.64 -8.14
C LEU A 62 -11.81 -4.10 -8.59
N TYR A 63 -10.94 -4.91 -7.98
CA TYR A 63 -10.85 -6.35 -8.23
C TYR A 63 -12.20 -7.04 -7.97
N LEU A 64 -12.80 -6.85 -6.78
CA LEU A 64 -14.09 -7.44 -6.43
C LEU A 64 -15.22 -7.02 -7.37
N LYS A 65 -15.25 -5.75 -7.80
CA LYS A 65 -16.26 -5.25 -8.76
C LYS A 65 -16.11 -5.82 -10.16
N LEU A 66 -14.92 -6.30 -10.52
CA LEU A 66 -14.61 -6.83 -11.84
C LEU A 66 -14.69 -8.36 -11.92
N GLU A 67 -14.75 -9.05 -10.77
CA GLU A 67 -15.03 -10.49 -10.67
C GLU A 67 -16.53 -10.82 -10.76
N ILE A 68 -17.41 -9.90 -10.34
CA ILE A 68 -18.87 -9.96 -10.58
C ILE A 68 -19.15 -9.73 -12.07
#